data_AF-A0A938PV06-F1
#
_entry.id   AF-A0A938PV06-F1
#
_cell.length_a   1.000
_cell.length_b   1.000
_cell.length_c   1.000
_cell.angle_alpha   90.00
_cell.angle_beta   90.00
_cell.angle_gamma   90.00
#
_symmetry.space_group_name_H-M   'P 1'
#
loop_
_entity.id
_entity.type
_entity.pdbx_description
1 polymer ?
#
loop_
_entity_poly.entity_id
_entity_poly.type
_entity_poly.pdbx_seq_one_letter_code
_entity_poly.pdbx_strand_id
1 'polypeptide(L)' 'MYVCLCRGITDRDIHKAIREGATTLNDLEHQLGAG' A
#
# COMPACT_ATOMS: atom_id res chain seq x y z
N MET A 1 -5.90 2.59 10.15
CA MET A 1 -5.21 3.91 10.23
C MET A 1 -4.84 4.36 8.83
N TYR A 2 -4.88 5.66 8.52
CA TYR A 2 -4.36 6.19 7.25
C TYR A 2 -2.84 6.27 7.30
N VAL A 3 -2.19 5.68 6.29
CA VAL A 3 -0.73 5.65 6.14
C VAL A 3 -0.27 6.64 5.07
N CYS A 4 -1.02 6.79 3.97
CA CYS A 4 -0.80 7.87 3.00
C CYS A 4 -2.06 8.73 2.90
N LEU A 5 -1.99 9.96 3.42
CA LEU A 5 -3.13 10.89 3.38
C LEU A 5 -3.41 11.42 1.97
N CYS A 6 -2.36 11.66 1.17
CA CYS A 6 -2.50 12.17 -0.20
C CYS A 6 -3.30 11.24 -1.10
N ARG A 7 -3.21 9.92 -0.87
CA ARG A 7 -3.88 8.88 -1.66
C ARG A 7 -4.94 8.09 -0.90
N GLY A 8 -5.21 8.45 0.35
CA GLY A 8 -6.16 7.74 1.20
C GLY A 8 -5.79 6.28 1.47
N ILE A 9 -4.51 5.91 1.44
CA ILE A 9 -4.06 4.54 1.67
C ILE A 9 -4.11 4.25 3.17
N THR A 10 -4.71 3.14 3.55
CA THR A 10 -4.82 2.66 4.93
C THR A 10 -3.91 1.47 5.21
N ASP A 11 -3.73 1.15 6.49
CA ASP A 11 -3.04 -0.09 6.90
C ASP A 11 -3.69 -1.35 6.29
N ARG A 12 -5.02 -1.32 6.11
CA ARG A 12 -5.77 -2.45 5.51
C ARG A 12 -5.41 -2.66 4.05
N ASP A 13 -5.16 -1.57 3.33
CA ASP A 13 -4.75 -1.61 1.92
C ASP A 13 -3.33 -2.17 1.80
N ILE A 14 -2.42 -1.76 2.69
CA ILE A 14 -1.06 -2.32 2.75
C ILE A 14 -1.11 -3.81 3.08
N HIS A 15 -1.89 -4.22 4.09
CA HIS A 15 -2.04 -5.64 4.40
C HIS A 15 -2.68 -6.44 3.27
N LYS A 16 -3.58 -5.82 2.48
CA LYS A 16 -4.16 -6.45 1.29
C LYS A 16 -3.09 -6.66 0.21
N ALA A 17 -2.32 -5.63 -0.11
CA ALA A 17 -1.22 -5.69 -1.06
C ALA A 17 -0.18 -6.76 -0.67
N ILE A 18 0.15 -6.86 0.63
CA ILE A 18 1.03 -7.93 1.14
C ILE A 18 0.44 -9.33 0.90
N ARG A 19 -0.86 -9.51 1.15
CA ARG A 19 -1.54 -10.81 0.85
C ARG A 19 -1.58 -11.12 -0.65
N GLU A 20 -1.59 -10.09 -1.50
CA GLU A 20 -1.52 -10.22 -2.96
C GLU A 20 -0.08 -10.43 -3.46
N GLY A 21 0.92 -10.43 -2.57
CA GLY A 21 2.30 -10.78 -2.87
C GLY A 21 3.28 -9.61 -2.85
N ALA A 22 2.88 -8.41 -2.42
CA ALA A 22 3.82 -7.31 -2.23
C ALA A 22 4.84 -7.65 -1.13
N THR A 23 6.13 -7.55 -1.44
CA THR A 23 7.23 -7.84 -0.49
C THR A 23 8.18 -6.66 -0.30
N THR A 24 8.08 -5.65 -1.17
CA THR A 24 8.90 -4.44 -1.12
C THR A 24 8.03 -3.19 -1.12
N LEU A 25 8.60 -2.05 -0.72
CA LEU A 25 7.92 -0.77 -0.82
C LEU A 25 7.60 -0.41 -2.27
N ASN A 26 8.49 -0.72 -3.22
CA ASN A 26 8.24 -0.50 -4.64
C ASN A 26 7.02 -1.29 -5.14
N ASP A 27 6.80 -2.52 -4.63
CA ASP A 27 5.58 -3.27 -4.96
C ASP A 27 4.33 -2.58 -4.41
N LEU A 28 4.41 -2.04 -3.19
CA LEU A 28 3.32 -1.27 -2.59
C LEU A 28 3.05 0.03 -3.36
N GLU A 29 4.09 0.72 -3.83
CA GLU A 29 3.97 1.90 -4.69
C GLU A 29 3.31 1.53 -6.03
N HIS A 30 3.71 0.43 -6.65
CA HIS A 30 3.15 -0.01 -7.93
C HIS A 30 1.69 -0.50 -7.81
N GLN A 31 1.31 -1.11 -6.69
CA GLN A 31 -0.05 -1.63 -6.46
C GLN A 31 -1.01 -0.58 -5.90
N LEU A 32 -0.56 0.23 -4.95
CA LEU A 32 -1.39 1.22 -4.25
C LEU A 32 -1.24 2.63 -4.82
N GLY A 33 -0.31 2.80 -5.77
CA GLY A 33 0.04 4.09 -6.34
C GLY A 33 0.77 5.00 -5.37
N ALA A 34 1.24 4.52 -4.20
CA ALA A 34 1.97 5.35 -3.23
C ALA A 34 3.24 5.97 -3.87
N GLY A 35 3.63 7.18 -3.45
CA GLY A 35 4.71 7.96 -4.07
C GLY A 35 4.52 9.46 -3.94
#